data_AF-A0A4S5JFP3-F1
#
_entry.id   AF-A0A4S5JFP3-F1
#
_cell.length_a   1.000
_cell.length_b   1.000
_cell.length_c   1.000
_cell.angle_alpha   90.00
_cell.angle_beta   90.00
_cell.angle_gamma   90.00
#
_symmetry.space_group_name_H-M   'P 1'
#
loop_
_entity.id
_entity.type
_entity.pdbx_description
1 polymer ?
#
loop_
_entity_poly.entity_id
_entity_poly.type
_entity_poly.pdbx_seq_one_letter_code
_entity_poly.pdbx_strand_id
1 'polypeptide(L)' 'MSNETLSAEELGNKLLQSVKEMKEGKAARVSRVEPNEVAEARSKTGLTQLEFAEVLHISPRTLQEWEQGRR' A
#
# COMPACT_ATOMS: atom_id res chain seq x y z
N MET A 1 -32.77 -19.65 -1.70
CA MET A 1 -31.37 -19.37 -1.35
C MET A 1 -30.98 -20.32 -0.23
N SER A 2 -30.40 -21.47 -0.57
CA SER A 2 -29.91 -22.46 0.39
C SER A 2 -28.70 -21.88 1.14
N ASN A 3 -28.78 -21.86 2.47
CA ASN A 3 -27.68 -21.44 3.32
C ASN A 3 -26.70 -22.63 3.43
N GLU A 4 -25.72 -22.69 2.54
CA GLU A 4 -24.69 -23.72 2.55
C GLU A 4 -23.84 -23.56 3.83
N THR A 5 -23.98 -24.51 4.76
CA THR A 5 -23.21 -24.52 6.00
C THR A 5 -21.89 -25.23 5.72
N LEU A 6 -20.79 -24.48 5.65
CA LEU A 6 -19.45 -25.02 5.48
C LEU A 6 -19.03 -25.81 6.72
N SER A 7 -18.50 -27.00 6.51
CA SER A 7 -17.83 -27.76 7.57
C SER A 7 -16.52 -27.08 8.02
N ALA A 8 -16.04 -27.42 9.21
CA ALA A 8 -14.79 -26.87 9.74
C ALA A 8 -13.57 -27.21 8.85
N GLU A 9 -13.57 -28.39 8.23
CA GLU A 9 -12.50 -28.83 7.32
C GLU A 9 -12.50 -28.00 6.03
N GLU A 10 -13.67 -27.77 5.43
CA GLU A 10 -13.80 -26.96 4.22
C GLU A 10 -13.41 -25.51 4.47
N LEU A 11 -13.76 -24.95 5.64
CA LEU A 11 -13.31 -23.63 6.05
C LEU A 11 -11.77 -23.58 6.20
N GLY A 12 -11.18 -24.58 6.88
CA GLY A 12 -9.74 -24.68 7.06
C GLY A 12 -8.99 -24.75 5.73
N ASN A 13 -9.48 -25.56 4.80
CA ASN A 13 -8.92 -25.69 3.46
C ASN A 13 -9.00 -24.38 2.67
N LYS A 14 -10.13 -23.66 2.74
CA LYS A 14 -10.27 -22.34 2.09
C LYS A 14 -9.30 -21.31 2.66
N LEU A 15 -9.11 -21.26 3.98
CA LEU A 15 -8.17 -20.35 4.62
C LEU A 15 -6.72 -20.66 4.23
N LEU A 16 -6.33 -21.94 4.24
CA LEU A 16 -5.01 -22.38 3.80
C LEU A 16 -4.76 -22.00 2.34
N GLN A 17 -5.77 -22.14 1.48
CA GLN A 17 -5.69 -21.74 0.08
C GLN A 17 -5.48 -20.23 -0.07
N SER A 18 -6.26 -19.39 0.63
CA SER A 18 -6.08 -17.93 0.59
C SER A 18 -4.69 -17.50 1.04
N VAL A 19 -4.13 -18.14 2.08
CA VAL A 19 -2.75 -17.84 2.53
C VAL A 19 -1.70 -18.19 1.47
N LYS A 20 -1.86 -19.33 0.78
CA LYS A 20 -0.96 -19.72 -0.32
C LYS A 20 -1.04 -18.72 -1.47
N GLU A 21 -2.24 -18.33 -1.86
CA GLU A 21 -2.46 -17.31 -2.90
C GLU A 21 -1.82 -15.97 -2.55
N MET A 22 -1.96 -15.51 -1.31
CA MET A 22 -1.29 -14.30 -0.83
C MET A 22 0.24 -14.41 -0.89
N LYS A 23 0.81 -15.56 -0.50
CA LYS A 23 2.26 -15.81 -0.58
C LYS A 23 2.77 -15.87 -2.02
N GLU A 24 1.96 -16.39 -2.94
CA GLU A 24 2.24 -16.42 -4.38
C GLU A 24 2.03 -15.05 -5.06
N GLY A 25 1.57 -14.04 -4.32
CA GLY A 25 1.31 -12.70 -4.86
C GLY A 25 0.04 -12.63 -5.72
N LYS A 26 -0.85 -13.63 -5.64
CA LYS A 26 -2.16 -13.63 -6.33
C LYS A 26 -3.09 -12.66 -5.62
N ALA A 27 -3.04 -11.39 -6.04
CA ALA A 27 -3.94 -10.35 -5.55
C ALA A 27 -5.19 -10.26 -6.43
N ALA A 28 -6.37 -10.27 -5.81
CA ALA A 28 -7.64 -10.05 -6.51
C ALA A 28 -7.73 -8.66 -7.16
N ARG A 29 -7.06 -7.67 -6.57
CA ARG A 29 -6.95 -6.30 -7.10
C ARG A 29 -5.58 -5.72 -6.74
N VAL A 30 -4.93 -5.11 -7.71
CA VAL A 30 -3.73 -4.29 -7.49
C VAL A 30 -4.11 -2.83 -7.76
N SER A 31 -4.09 -1.99 -6.72
CA SER A 31 -4.16 -0.55 -6.90
C SER A 31 -2.75 -0.03 -7.16
N ARG A 32 -2.50 0.47 -8.37
CA ARG A 32 -1.31 1.27 -8.67
C ARG A 32 -1.67 2.72 -8.39
N VAL A 33 -0.96 3.33 -7.45
CA VAL A 33 -1.07 4.76 -7.16
C VAL A 33 0.12 5.42 -7.81
N GLU A 34 -0.12 6.25 -8.82
CA GLU A 34 0.94 7.04 -9.41
C GLU A 34 1.45 8.05 -8.37
N PRO A 35 2.77 8.17 -8.19
CA PRO A 35 3.33 9.21 -7.33
C PRO A 35 2.92 10.57 -7.88
N ASN A 36 2.60 11.51 -7.00
CA ASN A 36 2.38 12.88 -7.44
C ASN A 36 3.71 13.59 -7.74
N GLU A 37 3.62 14.80 -8.31
CA GLU A 37 4.79 15.58 -8.71
C GLU A 37 5.79 15.80 -7.58
N VAL A 38 5.32 15.97 -6.34
CA VAL A 38 6.16 16.17 -5.16
C VAL A 38 6.94 14.89 -4.83
N ALA A 39 6.25 13.74 -4.79
CA ALA A 39 6.88 12.44 -4.55
C ALA A 39 7.88 12.08 -5.66
N GLU A 40 7.56 12.42 -6.92
CA GLU A 40 8.49 12.27 -8.03
C GLU A 40 9.72 13.17 -7.89
N ALA A 41 9.52 14.45 -7.55
CA ALA A 41 10.60 15.40 -7.38
C ALA A 41 11.57 14.92 -6.29
N ARG A 42 11.06 14.47 -5.14
CA ARG A 42 11.89 13.87 -4.09
C ARG A 42 12.61 12.63 -4.60
N SER A 43 11.91 11.70 -5.25
CA SER A 43 12.51 10.47 -5.77
C SER A 43 13.71 10.74 -6.69
N LYS A 44 13.61 11.76 -7.56
CA LYS A 44 14.69 12.20 -8.46
C LYS A 44 15.93 12.71 -7.72
N THR A 45 15.80 13.18 -6.48
CA THR A 45 16.94 13.62 -5.66
C THR A 45 17.68 12.48 -4.96
N GLY A 46 17.06 11.29 -4.84
CA GLY A 46 17.59 10.19 -4.04
C GLY A 46 17.54 10.42 -2.52
N LEU A 47 16.94 11.53 -2.05
CA LEU A 47 16.82 11.86 -0.64
C LEU A 47 15.65 11.13 0.02
N THR A 48 15.83 10.82 1.31
CA THR A 48 14.73 10.41 2.18
C THR A 48 13.74 11.58 2.38
N GLN A 49 12.54 11.26 2.87
CA GLN A 49 11.54 12.28 3.18
C GLN A 49 12.01 13.27 4.26
N LEU A 50 12.85 12.82 5.20
CA LEU A 50 13.42 13.69 6.24
C LEU A 50 14.41 14.69 5.63
N GLU A 51 15.41 14.20 4.89
CA GLU A 51 16.45 15.02 4.26
C GLU A 51 15.85 16.02 3.26
N PHE A 52 14.88 15.58 2.46
CA PHE A 52 14.21 16.47 1.50
C PHE A 52 13.39 17.56 2.21
N ALA A 53 12.72 17.24 3.32
CA ALA A 53 12.00 18.22 4.12
C ALA A 53 12.94 19.24 4.80
N GLU A 54 14.12 18.79 5.26
CA GLU A 54 15.15 19.65 5.81
C GLU A 54 15.68 20.65 4.78
N VAL A 55 15.95 20.20 3.55
CA VAL A 55 16.37 21.07 2.42
C VAL A 55 15.32 22.12 2.08
N LEU A 56 14.04 21.77 2.16
CA LEU A 56 12.91 22.68 1.91
C LEU A 56 12.53 23.53 3.14
N HIS A 57 13.19 23.35 4.28
CA HIS A 57 12.86 24.00 5.56
C HIS A 57 11.39 23.83 5.97
N ILE A 58 10.82 22.64 5.73
CA ILE A 58 9.46 22.28 6.14
C ILE A 58 9.49 21.08 7.08
N SER A 59 8.39 20.86 7.80
CA SER A 59 8.28 19.66 8.60
C SER A 59 8.15 18.41 7.70
N PRO A 60 8.67 17.24 8.11
CA PRO A 60 8.47 15.98 7.40
C PRO A 60 6.99 15.64 7.21
N ARG A 61 6.16 16.08 8.16
CA ARG A 61 4.71 15.93 8.12
C ARG A 61 4.08 16.76 7.00
N THR A 62 4.55 17.98 6.77
CA THR A 62 4.11 18.84 5.67
C THR A 62 4.42 18.17 4.33
N LEU A 63 5.63 17.67 4.16
CA LEU A 63 6.02 16.92 2.96
C LEU A 63 5.16 15.66 2.76
N GLN A 64 4.81 14.96 3.84
CA GLN A 64 3.93 13.79 3.78
C GLN A 64 2.53 14.13 3.26
N GLU A 65 1.98 15.27 3.69
CA GLU A 65 0.65 15.71 3.26
C GLU A 65 0.66 16.10 1.79
N TRP A 66 1.76 16.72 1.32
CA TRP A 66 1.97 17.01 -0.10
C TRP A 66 2.08 15.73 -0.91
N GLU A 67 2.95 14.78 -0.55
CA GLU A 67 3.12 13.50 -1.28
C GLU A 67 1.88 12.62 -1.29
N GLN A 68 0.96 12.80 -0.34
CA GLN A 68 -0.30 12.07 -0.26
C GLN A 68 -1.49 12.83 -0.86
N GLY A 69 -1.26 14.00 -1.47
CA GLY A 69 -2.29 14.80 -2.14
C GLY A 69 -3.37 15.33 -1.19
N ARG A 70 -3.04 15.52 0.09
CA ARG A 70 -3.96 16.09 1.09
C ARG A 70 -3.87 17.61 1.22
N ARG A 71 -2.99 18.24 0.44
CA ARG A 71 -2.79 19.69 0.31
C ARG A 71 -2.42 20.03 -1.12
#